data_AF-A0A0G0SFV4-F1
#
_entry.id   AF-A0A0G0SFV4-F1
#
_cell.length_a   1.000
_cell.length_b   1.000
_cell.length_c   1.000
_cell.angle_alpha   90.00
_cell.angle_beta   90.00
_cell.angle_gamma   90.00
#
_symmetry.space_group_name_H-M   'P 1'
#
loop_
_entity.id
_entity.type
_entity.pdbx_description
1 polymer ?
#
loop_
_entity_poly.entity_id
_entity_poly.type
_entity_poly.pdbx_seq_one_letter_code
_entity_poly.pdbx_strand_id
1 'polypeptide(L)'
;MSKKGSPWQNGYQESFFGNWKVDIGDVNRFETLGELTAELYRSIYYYNNLRIHTSLKMPPRKFAEKFALKTEIKYNTSQERLTV
;
A
#
# COMPACT_ATOMS: atom_id res chain seq x y z
N MET A 1 -9.45 -4.94 -10.68
CA MET A 1 -10.61 -4.04 -10.42
C MET A 1 -11.84 -4.89 -10.20
N SER A 2 -12.70 -4.53 -9.24
CA SER A 2 -13.98 -5.22 -8.97
C SER A 2 -14.93 -5.15 -10.17
N LYS A 3 -15.78 -6.17 -10.37
CA LYS A 3 -16.83 -6.12 -11.39
C LYS A 3 -17.90 -5.09 -11.01
N LYS A 4 -18.46 -4.39 -12.00
CA LYS A 4 -19.56 -3.44 -11.80
C LYS A 4 -20.74 -4.16 -11.14
N GLY A 5 -21.29 -3.56 -10.08
CA GLY A 5 -22.40 -4.14 -9.31
C GLY A 5 -22.00 -5.20 -8.29
N SER A 6 -20.70 -5.40 -8.04
CA SER A 6 -20.19 -6.43 -7.12
C SER A 6 -19.41 -5.85 -5.93
N PRO A 7 -20.08 -5.13 -4.99
CA PRO A 7 -19.41 -4.49 -3.85
C PRO A 7 -18.65 -5.48 -2.95
N TRP A 8 -19.12 -6.73 -2.82
CA TRP A 8 -18.47 -7.75 -2.00
C TRP A 8 -17.05 -8.12 -2.46
N GLN A 9 -16.69 -7.88 -3.72
CA GLN A 9 -15.34 -8.12 -4.22
C GLN A 9 -14.34 -7.03 -3.78
N ASN A 10 -14.83 -5.89 -3.30
CA ASN A 10 -14.02 -4.72 -2.97
C ASN A 10 -13.71 -4.59 -1.46
N GLY A 11 -14.22 -5.49 -0.63
CA GLY A 11 -14.16 -5.35 0.84
C GLY A 11 -12.74 -5.21 1.40
N TYR A 12 -11.74 -5.86 0.77
CA TYR A 12 -10.34 -5.71 1.20
C TYR A 12 -9.79 -4.31 0.93
N GLN A 13 -10.07 -3.74 -0.25
CA GLN A 13 -9.62 -2.40 -0.59
C GLN A 13 -10.32 -1.37 0.30
N GLU A 14 -11.62 -1.53 0.53
CA GLU A 14 -12.40 -0.65 1.42
C GLU A 14 -11.90 -0.68 2.86
N SER A 15 -11.65 -1.87 3.42
CA SER A 15 -11.08 -2.02 4.76
C SER A 15 -9.69 -1.38 4.87
N PHE A 16 -8.84 -1.57 3.85
CA PHE A 16 -7.53 -0.93 3.80
C PHE A 16 -7.65 0.60 3.80
N PHE A 17 -8.42 1.18 2.87
CA PHE A 17 -8.56 2.64 2.77
C PHE A 17 -9.28 3.25 3.98
N GLY A 18 -10.18 2.50 4.63
CA GLY A 18 -10.80 2.90 5.89
C GLY A 18 -9.75 3.09 6.99
N ASN A 19 -8.91 2.08 7.23
CA ASN A 19 -7.84 2.17 8.22
C ASN A 19 -6.79 3.22 7.84
N TRP A 20 -6.40 3.29 6.58
CA TRP A 20 -5.38 4.22 6.11
C TRP A 20 -5.77 5.70 6.30
N LYS A 21 -7.05 6.04 6.11
CA LYS A 21 -7.55 7.40 6.40
C LYS A 21 -7.45 7.74 7.88
N VAL A 22 -7.66 6.76 8.76
CA VAL A 22 -7.47 6.94 10.20
C VAL A 22 -5.98 7.13 10.53
N ASP A 23 -5.10 6.36 9.89
CA ASP A 23 -3.65 6.44 10.08
C ASP A 23 -3.05 7.78 9.62
N ILE A 24 -3.55 8.36 8.51
CA ILE A 24 -3.12 9.68 8.03
C ILE A 24 -3.62 10.82 8.94
N GLY A 25 -4.81 10.65 9.53
CA GLY A 25 -5.47 11.64 10.36
C GLY A 25 -6.06 12.81 9.55
N ASP A 26 -6.12 13.99 10.17
CA ASP A 26 -6.66 15.18 9.52
C ASP A 26 -5.73 15.66 8.40
N VAL A 27 -6.28 15.81 7.20
CA VAL A 27 -5.55 16.32 6.01
C VAL A 27 -5.43 17.84 6.02
N ASN A 28 -6.24 18.54 6.81
CA ASN A 28 -6.18 20.00 6.92
C ASN A 28 -4.99 20.50 7.74
N ARG A 29 -4.19 19.59 8.31
CA ARG A 29 -2.96 19.93 9.04
C ARG A 29 -1.79 20.32 8.14
N PHE A 30 -1.92 20.12 6.83
CA PHE A 30 -0.89 20.45 5.84
C PHE A 30 -1.14 21.84 5.25
N GLU A 31 -0.10 22.66 5.21
CA GLU A 31 -0.20 24.02 4.68
C GLU A 31 -0.05 24.04 3.16
N THR A 32 0.66 23.04 2.61
CA THR A 32 0.91 22.94 1.17
C THR A 32 0.60 21.55 0.61
N LEU A 33 0.33 21.50 -0.71
CA LEU A 33 0.18 20.24 -1.44
C LEU A 33 1.46 19.38 -1.40
N GLY A 34 2.62 20.02 -1.33
CA GLY A 34 3.91 19.33 -1.23
C GLY A 34 4.04 18.51 0.06
N GLU A 35 3.62 19.07 1.19
CA GLU A 35 3.62 18.38 2.49
C GLU A 35 2.67 17.18 2.50
N LEU A 36 1.44 17.37 1.99
CA LEU A 36 0.49 16.27 1.83
C LEU A 36 1.07 15.15 0.96
N THR A 37 1.72 15.51 -0.15
CA THR A 37 2.35 14.56 -1.06
C THR A 37 3.49 13.81 -0.37
N ALA A 38 4.35 14.51 0.38
CA ALA A 38 5.45 13.90 1.13
C ALA A 38 4.93 12.91 2.19
N GLU A 39 3.87 13.26 2.92
CA GLU A 39 3.24 12.36 3.90
C GLU A 39 2.56 11.16 3.26
N LEU A 40 1.98 11.33 2.06
CA LEU A 40 1.44 10.22 1.27
C LEU A 40 2.54 9.20 0.96
N TYR A 41 3.66 9.67 0.39
CA TYR A 41 4.82 8.82 0.08
C TYR A 41 5.41 8.17 1.34
N ARG A 42 5.50 8.93 2.44
CA ARG A 42 5.95 8.40 3.74
C ARG A 42 5.04 7.27 4.23
N SER A 43 3.72 7.45 4.10
CA SER A 43 2.71 6.47 4.51
C SER A 43 2.79 5.19 3.67
N ILE A 44 2.91 5.33 2.35
CA ILE A 44 3.10 4.21 1.42
C ILE A 44 4.39 3.45 1.74
N TYR A 45 5.49 4.18 1.92
CA TYR A 45 6.78 3.60 2.27
C TYR A 45 6.71 2.83 3.58
N TYR A 46 6.14 3.43 4.63
CA TYR A 46 5.96 2.80 5.92
C TYR A 46 5.15 1.51 5.80
N TYR A 47 4.00 1.55 5.13
CA TYR A 47 3.13 0.38 4.96
C TYR A 47 3.85 -0.78 4.24
N ASN A 48 4.58 -0.47 3.17
CA ASN A 48 5.21 -1.50 2.34
C ASN A 48 6.51 -2.06 2.94
N ASN A 49 7.32 -1.22 3.58
CA ASN A 49 8.68 -1.57 3.99
C ASN A 49 8.83 -1.85 5.49
N LEU A 50 8.01 -1.21 6.34
CA LEU A 50 8.21 -1.20 7.78
C LEU A 50 7.07 -1.88 8.55
N ARG A 51 5.81 -1.72 8.11
CA ARG A 51 4.63 -2.24 8.81
C ARG A 51 4.63 -3.77 8.83
N ILE A 52 4.57 -4.36 10.03
CA ILE A 52 4.42 -5.81 10.19
C ILE A 52 2.95 -6.19 10.03
N HIS A 53 2.65 -7.01 9.03
CA HIS A 53 1.33 -7.62 8.89
C HIS A 53 1.25 -8.87 9.76
N THR A 54 0.26 -8.96 10.64
CA THR A 54 0.07 -10.11 11.57
C THR A 54 -0.06 -11.44 10.83
N SER A 55 -0.76 -11.46 9.68
CA SER A 55 -0.90 -12.64 8.82
C SER A 55 0.41 -13.07 8.15
N LEU A 56 1.26 -12.11 7.78
CA LEU A 56 2.53 -12.36 7.07
C LEU A 56 3.72 -12.52 8.02
N LYS A 57 3.61 -12.00 9.26
CA LYS A 57 4.70 -11.83 10.23
C LYS A 57 5.90 -11.05 9.66
N MET A 58 5.69 -10.25 8.62
CA MET A 58 6.71 -9.45 7.94
C MET A 58 6.08 -8.28 7.16
N PRO A 59 6.88 -7.32 6.67
CA PRO A 59 6.41 -6.28 5.77
C PRO A 59 5.98 -6.83 4.40
N PRO A 60 4.97 -6.21 3.75
CA PRO A 60 4.48 -6.63 2.44
C PRO A 60 5.57 -6.77 1.38
N ARG A 61 6.53 -5.85 1.35
CA ARG A 61 7.65 -5.90 0.39
C ARG A 61 8.50 -7.16 0.55
N LYS A 62 8.87 -7.52 1.78
CA LYS A 62 9.64 -8.75 2.05
C LYS A 62 8.87 -10.00 1.64
N PHE A 63 7.55 -10.00 1.83
CA PHE A 63 6.71 -11.09 1.36
C PHE A 63 6.70 -11.18 -0.17
N ALA A 64 6.54 -10.04 -0.86
CA ALA A 64 6.54 -9.99 -2.32
C ALA A 64 7.89 -10.46 -2.91
N GLU A 65 9.01 -10.07 -2.31
CA GLU A 65 10.36 -10.53 -2.68
C GLU A 65 10.48 -12.05 -2.54
N LYS A 66 10.09 -12.61 -1.38
CA LYS A 66 10.10 -14.07 -1.16
C LYS A 66 9.17 -14.82 -2.12
N PHE A 67 8.00 -14.26 -2.40
CA PHE A 67 7.04 -14.83 -3.32
C PHE A 67 7.63 -14.90 -4.73
N ALA A 68 8.18 -13.78 -5.23
CA ALA A 68 8.78 -13.72 -6.55
C ALA A 68 9.96 -14.67 -6.74
N LEU A 69 10.83 -14.79 -5.72
CA LEU A 69 11.91 -15.79 -5.72
C LEU A 69 11.36 -17.22 -5.83
N LYS A 70 10.26 -17.52 -5.14
CA LYS A 70 9.63 -18.85 -5.16
C LYS A 70 8.98 -19.18 -6.49
N THR A 71 8.36 -18.19 -7.14
CA THR A 71 7.62 -18.38 -8.40
C THR A 71 8.41 -18.02 -9.66
N GLU A 72 9.71 -17.70 -9.52
CA GLU A 72 10.59 -17.23 -10.62
C GLU A 72 10.01 -16.04 -11.41
N ILE A 73 9.18 -15.21 -10.77
CA ILE A 73 8.54 -14.06 -11.41
C ILE A 73 9.58 -12.95 -11.53
N LYS A 74 9.96 -12.61 -12.77
CA LYS A 74 10.80 -11.44 -13.07
C LYS A 74 9.91 -10.20 -13.19
N TYR A 75 9.87 -9.36 -12.17
CA TYR A 75 9.25 -8.05 -12.30
C TYR A 75 10.08 -7.18 -13.26
N ASN A 76 9.40 -6.47 -14.16
CA ASN A 76 10.04 -5.47 -15.01
C ASN A 76 10.35 -4.24 -14.13
N THR A 77 11.58 -3.73 -14.18
CA THR A 77 12.08 -2.54 -13.46
C THR A 77 11.18 -1.30 -13.64
N SER A 78 10.39 -1.22 -14.72
CA SER A 78 9.40 -0.17 -14.93
C SER A 78 8.17 -0.27 -14.02
N GLN A 79 7.83 -1.46 -13.51
CA GLN A 79 6.71 -1.68 -12.59
C GLN A 79 7.07 -1.27 -11.15
N GLU A 80 8.34 -1.40 -10.75
CA GLU A 80 8.82 -1.01 -9.43
C GLU A 80 8.79 0.52 -9.21
N ARG A 81 9.04 1.31 -10.28
CA ARG A 81 9.02 2.78 -10.23
C ARG A 81 7.62 3.40 -10.09
N LEU A 82 6.55 2.65 -10.37
CA LEU A 82 5.16 3.11 -10.22
C LEU A 82 4.55 2.71 -8.87
N THR A 83 5.26 1.92 -8.06
CA THR A 83 4.80 1.42 -6.75
C THR A 83 5.39 2.17 -5.54
N VAL A 84 6.09 3.28 -5.79
CA VAL A 84 6.51 4.25 -4.78
C VAL A 84 5.60 5.46 -4.86
#